data_AF-A0A238J0Z7-F1
#
_entry.id   AF-A0A238J0Z7-F1
#
_cell.length_a   1.000
_cell.length_b   1.000
_cell.length_c   1.000
_cell.angle_alpha   90.00
_cell.angle_beta   90.00
_cell.angle_gamma   90.00
#
_symmetry.space_group_name_H-M   'P 1'
#
loop_
_entity.id
_entity.type
_entity.pdbx_description
1 polymer ?
#
loop_
_entity_poly.entity_id
_entity_poly.type
_entity_poly.pdbx_seq_one_letter_code
_entity_poly.pdbx_strand_id
1 'polypeptide(L)' 'MGGGLPILFAMIWVALLVIPFWKLLPRYGISKYFAPLAAMPAIALVLLWIMAFKEDVEGPRS' A
#
# COMPACT_ATOMS: atom_id res chain seq x y z
N MET A 1 9.41 32.40 4.11
CA MET A 1 9.53 31.10 3.42
C MET A 1 9.33 29.98 4.45
N GLY A 2 8.08 29.55 4.66
CA GLY A 2 7.72 28.48 5.61
C GLY A 2 7.54 27.11 4.93
N GLY A 3 8.45 26.74 4.02
CA GLY A 3 8.26 25.61 3.10
C GLY A 3 8.73 24.23 3.58
N GLY A 4 9.54 24.15 4.65
CA GLY A 4 10.15 22.88 5.08
C GLY A 4 9.19 21.94 5.83
N LEU A 5 8.39 22.50 6.75
CA LEU A 5 7.44 21.73 7.56
C LEU A 5 6.38 20.99 6.72
N PRO A 6 5.68 21.63 5.76
CA PRO A 6 4.63 20.96 4.99
C PRO A 6 5.17 19.85 4.07
N ILE A 7 6.38 19.98 3.54
CA ILE A 7 7.01 18.95 2.68
C ILE A 7 7.39 17.72 3.51
N LEU A 8 8.01 17.90 4.67
CA LEU A 8 8.34 16.81 5.59
C LEU A 8 7.07 16.06 6.02
N PHE A 9 6.01 16.80 6.34
CA PHE A 9 4.73 16.21 6.74
C PHE A 9 4.10 15.40 5.61
N ALA A 10 4.08 15.93 4.37
CA ALA A 10 3.59 15.21 3.20
C ALA A 10 4.38 13.91 2.94
N MET A 11 5.70 13.94 3.11
CA MET A 11 6.55 12.75 2.91
C MET A 11 6.27 11.68 3.97
N ILE A 12 6.05 12.07 5.23
CA ILE A 12 5.64 11.17 6.31
C ILE A 12 4.28 10.54 5.99
N TRP A 13 3.30 11.34 5.53
CA TRP A 13 1.99 10.84 5.14
C TRP A 13 2.05 9.82 4.01
N VAL A 14 2.79 10.12 2.94
CA VAL A 14 2.97 9.19 1.81
C VAL A 14 3.66 7.92 2.29
N ALA A 15 4.69 8.02 3.13
CA ALA A 15 5.35 6.85 3.70
C ALA A 15 4.37 6.00 4.53
N LEU A 16 3.53 6.63 5.36
CA LEU A 16 2.53 5.93 6.17
C LEU A 16 1.51 5.16 5.32
N LEU A 17 1.20 5.65 4.12
CA LEU A 17 0.33 4.98 3.16
C LEU A 17 1.04 3.89 2.36
N VAL A 18 2.27 4.12 1.89
CA VAL A 18 2.99 3.20 1.00
C VAL A 18 3.62 2.02 1.75
N ILE A 19 4.23 2.28 2.92
CA ILE A 19 4.92 1.26 3.73
C ILE A 19 4.03 0.04 4.06
N PRO A 20 2.78 0.19 4.53
CA PRO A 20 1.95 -0.97 4.84
C PRO A 20 1.70 -1.84 3.60
N PHE A 21 1.41 -1.23 2.44
CA PHE A 21 1.26 -1.97 1.17
C PHE A 21 2.56 -2.66 0.78
N TRP A 22 3.71 -2.04 1.04
CA TRP A 22 5.00 -2.65 0.74
C TRP A 22 5.25 -3.95 1.52
N LYS A 23 4.70 -4.04 2.74
CA LYS A 23 4.75 -5.24 3.58
C LYS A 23 3.62 -6.22 3.28
N LEU A 24 2.45 -5.74 2.88
CA LEU A 24 1.28 -6.57 2.56
C LEU A 24 1.45 -7.28 1.21
N LEU A 25 1.74 -6.54 0.12
CA LEU A 25 1.77 -7.08 -1.25
C LEU A 25 2.58 -8.38 -1.41
N PRO A 26 3.81 -8.50 -0.85
CA PRO A 26 4.59 -9.74 -0.99
C PRO A 26 3.96 -10.95 -0.32
N ARG A 27 3.15 -10.74 0.74
CA ARG A 27 2.43 -11.83 1.43
C ARG A 27 1.33 -12.43 0.56
N TYR A 28 0.76 -11.62 -0.34
CA TYR A 28 -0.23 -12.04 -1.32
C TYR A 28 0.41 -12.46 -2.65
N GLY A 29 1.73 -12.66 -2.71
CA GLY A 29 2.45 -13.02 -3.93
C GLY A 29 2.49 -11.91 -4.99
N ILE A 30 2.22 -10.65 -4.61
CA ILE A 30 2.29 -9.48 -5.49
C ILE A 30 3.66 -8.81 -5.31
N SER A 31 4.26 -8.34 -6.41
CA SER A 31 5.58 -7.70 -6.36
C SER A 31 5.58 -6.44 -5.50
N LYS A 32 6.60 -6.31 -4.62
CA LYS A 32 6.78 -5.15 -3.74
C LYS A 32 6.91 -3.83 -4.51
N TYR A 33 7.34 -3.87 -5.76
CA TYR A 33 7.51 -2.66 -6.58
C TYR A 33 6.19 -1.96 -6.93
N PHE A 34 5.04 -2.61 -6.73
CA PHE A 34 3.73 -2.00 -6.92
C PHE A 34 3.26 -1.14 -5.72
N ALA A 35 3.92 -1.21 -4.56
CA ALA A 35 3.52 -0.46 -3.37
C ALA A 35 3.43 1.07 -3.56
N PRO A 36 4.34 1.74 -4.29
CA PRO A 36 4.25 3.19 -4.52
C PRO A 36 2.97 3.61 -5.26
N LEU A 37 2.37 2.72 -6.06
CA LEU A 37 1.11 3.01 -6.75
C LEU A 37 -0.05 3.21 -5.76
N ALA A 38 0.03 2.61 -4.56
CA ALA A 38 -0.94 2.80 -3.50
C ALA A 38 -0.94 4.23 -2.92
N ALA A 39 0.02 5.09 -3.28
CA ALA A 39 -0.06 6.52 -2.97
C ALA A 39 -1.28 7.18 -3.63
N MET A 40 -1.80 6.62 -4.73
CA MET A 40 -3.08 7.02 -5.29
C MET A 40 -4.22 6.22 -4.65
N PRO A 41 -5.20 6.88 -4.00
CA PRO A 41 -6.24 6.20 -3.25
C PRO A 41 -7.08 5.24 -4.10
N ALA A 42 -7.36 5.59 -5.37
CA ALA A 42 -8.07 4.69 -6.28
C ALA A 42 -7.30 3.39 -6.54
N ILE A 43 -5.98 3.46 -6.74
CA ILE A 43 -5.15 2.27 -6.96
C ILE A 43 -5.01 1.46 -5.67
N ALA A 44 -4.90 2.13 -4.51
CA ALA A 44 -4.89 1.47 -3.21
C ALA A 44 -6.16 0.62 -3.00
N LEU A 45 -7.34 1.14 -3.36
CA LEU A 45 -8.59 0.39 -3.29
C LEU A 45 -8.59 -0.84 -4.20
N VAL A 46 -8.07 -0.72 -5.43
CA VAL A 46 -7.94 -1.86 -6.35
C VAL A 46 -6.96 -2.90 -5.81
N LEU A 47 -5.81 -2.49 -5.27
CA LEU A 47 -4.84 -3.41 -4.67
C LEU A 47 -5.44 -4.13 -3.45
N LEU A 48 -6.19 -3.41 -2.61
CA LEU A 48 -6.92 -4.00 -1.49
C LEU A 48 -7.97 -5.00 -1.96
N TRP A 49 -8.72 -4.68 -3.00
CA TRP A 49 -9.66 -5.61 -3.63
C TRP A 49 -8.93 -6.88 -4.06
N ILE A 50 -7.86 -6.77 -4.85
CA ILE A 50 -7.11 -7.94 -5.31
C ILE A 50 -6.61 -8.78 -4.13
N MET A 51 -6.08 -8.15 -3.06
CA MET A 51 -5.60 -8.84 -1.87
C MET A 51 -6.73 -9.54 -1.10
N ALA A 52 -7.87 -8.88 -0.89
CA ALA A 52 -9.02 -9.44 -0.18
C ALA A 52 -9.58 -10.68 -0.89
N PHE A 53 -9.81 -10.58 -2.20
CA PHE A 53 -10.34 -11.69 -2.97
C PHE A 53 -9.31 -12.81 -3.18
N LYS A 54 -8.01 -12.50 -3.11
CA LYS A 54 -6.97 -13.53 -3.14
C LYS A 54 -6.93 -14.36 -1.86
N GLU A 55 -7.17 -13.73 -0.70
CA GLU A 55 -7.32 -14.42 0.58
C GLU A 55 -8.50 -15.40 0.57
N ASP A 56 -9.64 -14.98 0.02
CA ASP A 56 -10.83 -15.83 -0.12
C ASP A 56 -10.58 -17.08 -0.98
N VAL A 57 -9.64 -17.01 -1.94
CA VAL A 57 -9.30 -18.10 -2.87
C VAL A 57 -8.26 -19.07 -2.30
N GLU A 58 -7.31 -18.60 -1.49
CA GLU A 58 -6.25 -19.48 -0.95
C GLU A 58 -6.69 -20.29 0.29
N GLY A 59 -7.84 -19.97 0.90
CA GLY A 59 -8.42 -20.71 2.02
C GLY A 59 -7.62 -20.58 3.33
N PRO A 60 -8.26 -20.72 4.51
CA PRO A 60 -7.51 -20.75 5.76
C PRO A 60 -6.58 -21.95 5.73
N ARG A 61 -5.26 -21.72 5.67
CA ARG A 61 -4.26 -22.76 5.93
C ARG A 61 -4.33 -23.13 7.41
N SER A 62 -5.28 -24.00 7.75
CA SER A 62 -5.36 -24.76 9.01
C SER A 62 -4.38 -25.92 9.00
#